data_AF-A0A062WZG4-F1
#
_entry.id   AF-A0A062WZG4-F1
#
_cell.length_a   1.000
_cell.length_b   1.000
_cell.length_c   1.000
_cell.angle_alpha   90.00
_cell.angle_beta   90.00
_cell.angle_gamma   90.00
#
_symmetry.space_group_name_H-M   'P 1'
#
loop_
_entity.id
_entity.type
_entity.pdbx_description
1 polymer ?
#
loop_
_entity_poly.entity_id
_entity_poly.type
_entity_poly.pdbx_seq_one_letter_code
_entity_poly.pdbx_strand_id
1 'polypeptide(L)'
;MTRDTSSLIDLGERGRRGRRARVALAAVTVMAGAAAAATWWTRRQPTTPLLPVSWCRWGQGDGPPPLTPARLVDTWQLDAAALAFLVPVTVLYLWGVARVRARHPARSWPWPRTCAHLASVAVVVLATSSAVGVYDEALFSMHMVQHLMLIMVAPPLFVAGRPLILLLHAVGNPLHTRVRKMIRSWPVSVLVSPPAALAGYAITIIGTHLTGFMNEAMARPWLGQLEHVLYLAAGYQFFVLLVGDEPIRWRLSMPGRLALVILSMGVDTLVGVVLLQSRTPIAMAPHTWGSSPLLDTQTGGAIMWVVGDGIMVVLIVLLFRVWTRKPEPVRRARSSWLERARTATFATHTGHEPAPTTMVVARPAARARSVDLDDDEASWRAYNDWLARLDTTR
;
A
#
# COMPACT_ATOMS: atom_id res chain seq x y z
N MET A 1 28.48 -51.79 -1.63
CA MET A 1 29.01 -50.52 -2.19
C MET A 1 27.91 -49.46 -2.14
N THR A 2 27.47 -49.03 -0.95
CA THR A 2 26.26 -48.17 -0.76
C THR A 2 26.28 -47.36 0.55
N ARG A 3 27.46 -46.98 1.06
CA ARG A 3 27.58 -46.34 2.40
C ARG A 3 27.92 -44.84 2.44
N ASP A 4 28.00 -44.14 1.31
CA ASP A 4 28.60 -42.79 1.31
C ASP A 4 27.69 -41.61 0.89
N THR A 5 26.44 -41.87 0.53
CA THR A 5 25.52 -40.78 0.11
C THR A 5 24.86 -40.06 1.28
N SER A 6 24.76 -40.70 2.45
CA SER A 6 24.16 -40.11 3.65
C SER A 6 25.07 -39.07 4.34
N SER A 7 26.39 -39.26 4.28
CA SER A 7 27.37 -38.34 4.90
C SER A 7 27.43 -37.00 4.14
N LEU A 8 27.36 -37.03 2.81
CA LEU A 8 27.41 -35.85 1.94
C LEU A 8 26.14 -34.98 2.04
N ILE A 9 24.98 -35.60 2.27
CA ILE A 9 23.72 -34.87 2.47
C ILE A 9 23.71 -34.16 3.84
N ASP A 10 24.19 -34.81 4.91
CA ASP A 10 24.27 -34.20 6.25
C ASP A 10 25.26 -33.01 6.28
N LEU A 11 26.39 -33.12 5.57
CA LEU A 11 27.35 -32.01 5.42
C LEU A 11 26.76 -30.80 4.68
N GLY A 12 25.95 -31.04 3.65
CA GLY A 12 25.24 -29.99 2.90
C GLY A 12 24.17 -29.26 3.72
N GLU A 13 23.44 -29.98 4.57
CA GLU A 13 22.44 -29.39 5.46
C GLU A 13 23.05 -28.59 6.60
N ARG A 14 24.14 -29.09 7.23
CA ARG A 14 24.89 -28.36 8.26
C ARG A 14 25.48 -27.06 7.70
N GLY A 15 26.02 -27.08 6.48
CA GLY A 15 26.55 -25.89 5.81
C GLY A 15 25.49 -24.84 5.44
N ARG A 16 24.25 -25.27 5.16
CA ARG A 16 23.10 -24.38 4.88
C ARG A 16 22.48 -23.79 6.15
N ARG A 17 22.44 -24.55 7.24
CA ARG A 17 22.04 -24.05 8.58
C ARG A 17 23.06 -23.05 9.12
N GLY A 18 24.36 -23.34 8.99
CA GLY A 18 25.44 -22.43 9.37
C GLY A 18 25.41 -21.11 8.60
N ARG A 19 25.16 -21.11 7.29
CA ARG A 19 25.01 -19.86 6.50
C ARG A 19 23.78 -19.05 6.88
N ARG A 20 22.66 -19.68 7.27
CA ARG A 20 21.44 -18.97 7.72
C ARG A 20 21.60 -18.39 9.12
N ALA A 21 22.23 -19.13 10.03
CA ALA A 21 22.58 -18.65 11.36
C ALA A 21 23.56 -17.48 11.30
N ARG A 22 24.58 -17.55 10.43
CA ARG A 22 25.53 -16.44 10.20
C ARG A 22 24.88 -15.18 9.65
N VAL A 23 23.89 -15.29 8.75
CA VAL A 23 23.17 -14.13 8.20
C VAL A 23 22.20 -13.53 9.24
N ALA A 24 21.51 -14.36 10.02
CA ALA A 24 20.64 -13.88 11.10
C ALA A 24 21.45 -13.23 12.21
N LEU A 25 22.58 -13.82 12.59
CA LEU A 25 23.51 -13.27 13.57
C LEU A 25 24.13 -11.97 13.05
N ALA A 26 24.56 -11.91 11.79
CA ALA A 26 25.07 -10.68 11.17
C ALA A 26 24.03 -9.55 11.16
N ALA A 27 22.76 -9.86 10.87
CA ALA A 27 21.69 -8.87 10.91
C ALA A 27 21.43 -8.36 12.35
N VAL A 28 21.40 -9.26 13.34
CA VAL A 28 21.22 -8.89 14.75
C VAL A 28 22.43 -8.10 15.27
N THR A 29 23.66 -8.46 14.90
CA THR A 29 24.87 -7.71 15.29
C THR A 29 24.98 -6.36 14.60
N VAL A 30 24.50 -6.23 13.36
CA VAL A 30 24.43 -4.93 12.67
C VAL A 30 23.36 -4.05 13.31
N MET A 31 22.19 -4.59 13.68
CA MET A 31 21.15 -3.84 14.38
C MET A 31 21.56 -3.44 15.80
N ALA A 32 22.15 -4.35 16.56
CA ALA A 32 22.67 -4.07 17.91
C ALA A 32 23.88 -3.11 17.85
N GLY A 33 24.75 -3.26 16.84
CA GLY A 33 25.87 -2.37 16.59
C GLY A 33 25.45 -0.97 16.18
N ALA A 34 24.41 -0.82 15.35
CA ALA A 34 23.86 0.47 14.99
C ALA A 34 23.19 1.15 16.20
N ALA A 35 22.41 0.41 17.00
CA ALA A 35 21.80 0.94 18.22
C ALA A 35 22.85 1.32 19.30
N ALA A 36 23.91 0.51 19.45
CA ALA A 36 25.01 0.78 20.38
C ALA A 36 25.91 1.93 19.91
N ALA A 37 26.24 2.00 18.63
CA ALA A 37 26.99 3.11 18.05
C ALA A 37 26.20 4.42 18.13
N ALA A 38 24.89 4.38 17.88
CA ALA A 38 24.00 5.53 18.03
C ALA A 38 23.91 6.01 19.48
N THR A 39 23.79 5.10 20.45
CA THR A 39 23.73 5.45 21.90
C THR A 39 25.09 5.83 22.51
N TRP A 40 26.20 5.42 21.90
CA TRP A 40 27.55 5.82 22.29
C TRP A 40 27.95 7.17 21.71
N TRP A 41 27.58 7.44 20.45
CA TRP A 41 27.86 8.69 19.76
C TRP A 41 27.07 9.86 20.35
N THR A 42 25.81 9.65 20.74
CA THR A 42 24.97 10.69 21.40
C THR A 42 25.44 11.06 22.79
N ARG A 43 26.05 10.14 23.54
CA ARG A 43 26.61 10.42 24.87
C ARG A 43 27.91 11.22 24.85
N ARG A 44 28.53 11.41 23.67
CA ARG A 44 29.86 12.00 23.52
C ARG A 44 29.92 13.30 22.72
N GLN A 45 28.81 13.90 22.28
CA GLN A 45 28.90 15.14 21.49
C GLN A 45 28.98 16.40 22.35
N PRO A 46 30.01 17.25 22.14
CA PRO A 46 29.98 18.67 22.42
C PRO A 46 29.07 19.38 21.40
N THR A 47 28.47 20.48 21.82
CA THR A 47 27.53 21.38 21.13
C THR A 47 27.65 21.51 19.60
N THR A 48 26.49 21.45 18.91
CA THR A 48 26.14 21.72 17.50
C THR A 48 26.31 20.60 16.44
N PRO A 49 25.26 19.79 16.18
CA PRO A 49 25.21 18.88 15.02
C PRO A 49 24.81 19.61 13.70
N LEU A 50 25.30 19.11 12.56
CA LEU A 50 25.03 19.61 11.19
C LEU A 50 23.55 19.46 10.75
N LEU A 51 22.81 18.55 11.38
CA LEU A 51 21.35 18.43 11.35
C LEU A 51 20.91 18.10 12.78
N PRO A 52 19.90 18.79 13.36
CA PRO A 52 19.39 18.40 14.66
C PRO A 52 18.79 16.99 14.58
N VAL A 53 19.39 16.04 15.30
CA VAL A 53 18.85 14.68 15.45
C VAL A 53 17.90 14.72 16.64
N SER A 54 16.59 14.73 16.37
CA SER A 54 15.54 14.74 17.38
C SER A 54 15.12 13.29 17.68
N TRP A 55 15.44 12.81 18.88
CA TRP A 55 14.92 11.53 19.41
C TRP A 55 13.48 11.68 19.92
N CYS A 56 13.22 12.84 20.50
CA CYS A 56 11.91 13.43 20.72
C CYS A 56 11.90 14.73 19.91
N ARG A 57 10.79 14.97 19.23
CA ARG A 57 10.43 16.20 18.52
C ARG A 57 10.83 17.46 19.30
N TRP A 58 11.11 18.53 18.56
CA TRP A 58 11.85 19.73 18.94
C TRP A 58 11.70 20.14 20.42
N GLY A 59 12.74 19.85 21.21
CA GLY A 59 12.90 20.34 22.58
C GLY A 59 13.77 21.59 22.61
N GLN A 60 13.26 22.73 22.12
CA GLN A 60 13.78 24.07 22.42
C GLN A 60 12.58 25.00 22.58
N GLY A 61 12.51 25.72 23.71
CA GLY A 61 11.28 26.35 24.24
C GLY A 61 10.65 27.49 23.42
N ASP A 62 11.17 27.83 22.24
CA ASP A 62 10.78 29.05 21.50
C ASP A 62 9.99 28.80 20.20
N GLY A 63 9.63 27.54 19.90
CA GLY A 63 8.98 27.14 18.65
C GLY A 63 9.88 27.29 17.41
N PRO A 64 9.53 26.65 16.27
CA PRO A 64 10.30 26.79 15.05
C PRO A 64 10.23 28.24 14.53
N PRO A 65 11.25 28.71 13.79
CA PRO A 65 11.29 30.08 13.32
C PRO A 65 10.31 30.27 12.14
N PRO A 66 9.94 31.50 11.75
CA PRO A 66 8.86 31.77 10.79
C PRO A 66 8.91 30.93 9.51
N LEU A 67 7.76 30.35 9.14
CA LEU A 67 7.61 29.59 7.92
C LEU A 67 7.77 30.52 6.70
N THR A 68 8.71 30.18 5.82
CA THR A 68 8.93 30.89 4.55
C THR A 68 9.03 29.86 3.42
N PRO A 69 8.77 30.24 2.16
CA PRO A 69 8.89 29.31 1.03
C PRO A 69 10.27 28.65 0.92
N ALA A 70 11.34 29.38 1.24
CA ALA A 70 12.70 28.81 1.29
C ALA A 70 12.81 27.74 2.38
N ARG A 71 12.28 28.00 3.57
CA ARG A 71 12.31 27.07 4.71
C ARG A 71 11.45 25.83 4.51
N LEU A 72 10.42 25.87 3.66
CA LEU A 72 9.69 24.66 3.28
C LEU A 72 10.61 23.63 2.60
N VAL A 73 11.68 24.09 1.94
CA VAL A 73 12.62 23.23 1.21
C VAL A 73 13.90 22.99 2.02
N ASP A 74 14.41 23.99 2.72
CA ASP A 74 15.73 23.95 3.37
C ASP A 74 15.68 23.48 4.83
N THR A 75 14.52 23.52 5.49
CA THR A 75 14.39 23.12 6.89
C THR A 75 14.17 21.62 7.02
N TRP A 76 15.11 20.96 7.71
CA TRP A 76 15.06 19.52 7.96
C TRP A 76 15.54 19.18 9.37
N GLN A 77 14.95 18.13 9.93
CA GLN A 77 15.40 17.47 11.16
C GLN A 77 15.46 15.97 10.91
N LEU A 78 16.34 15.24 11.58
CA LEU A 78 16.33 13.78 11.46
C LEU A 78 15.48 13.18 12.57
N ASP A 79 14.32 12.63 12.19
CA ASP A 79 13.50 11.84 13.11
C ASP A 79 14.15 10.47 13.35
N ALA A 80 14.84 10.36 14.47
CA ALA A 80 15.54 9.13 14.83
C ALA A 80 14.59 7.94 15.05
N ALA A 81 13.37 8.17 15.53
CA ALA A 81 12.39 7.12 15.77
C ALA A 81 11.83 6.57 14.45
N ALA A 82 11.46 7.47 13.52
CA ALA A 82 11.03 7.08 12.18
C ALA A 82 12.15 6.33 11.44
N LEU A 83 13.38 6.84 11.47
CA LEU A 83 14.52 6.18 10.82
C LEU A 83 14.86 4.83 11.45
N ALA A 84 14.78 4.70 12.78
CA ALA A 84 14.99 3.44 13.48
C ALA A 84 14.00 2.35 13.05
N PHE A 85 12.78 2.73 12.63
CA PHE A 85 11.80 1.80 12.06
C PHE A 85 12.02 1.56 10.55
N LEU A 86 12.25 2.63 9.77
CA LEU A 86 12.33 2.55 8.31
C LEU A 86 13.60 1.86 7.81
N VAL A 87 14.74 2.06 8.47
CA VAL A 87 16.02 1.46 8.04
C VAL A 87 15.96 -0.07 8.09
N PRO A 88 15.56 -0.73 9.19
CA PRO A 88 15.39 -2.18 9.22
C PRO A 88 14.40 -2.70 8.19
N VAL A 89 13.25 -2.02 8.02
CA VAL A 89 12.23 -2.40 7.03
C VAL A 89 12.80 -2.37 5.61
N THR A 90 13.53 -1.30 5.26
CA THR A 90 14.15 -1.13 3.94
C THR A 90 15.26 -2.15 3.71
N VAL A 91 16.14 -2.36 4.70
CA VAL A 91 17.21 -3.35 4.62
C VAL A 91 16.65 -4.76 4.44
N LEU A 92 15.61 -5.12 5.19
CA LEU A 92 14.95 -6.41 5.07
C LEU A 92 14.28 -6.59 3.70
N TYR A 93 13.66 -5.54 3.17
CA TYR A 93 13.07 -5.54 1.84
C TYR A 93 14.15 -5.76 0.76
N LEU A 94 15.21 -4.95 0.74
CA LEU A 94 16.28 -5.07 -0.25
C LEU A 94 17.03 -6.41 -0.14
N TRP A 95 17.22 -6.91 1.08
CA TRP A 95 17.73 -8.26 1.31
C TRP A 95 16.81 -9.33 0.70
N GLY A 96 15.49 -9.19 0.87
CA GLY A 96 14.48 -10.03 0.24
C GLY A 96 14.60 -10.01 -1.30
N VAL A 97 14.74 -8.83 -1.90
CA VAL A 97 14.93 -8.65 -3.35
C VAL A 97 16.18 -9.37 -3.83
N ALA A 98 17.33 -9.14 -3.16
CA ALA A 98 18.60 -9.78 -3.51
C ALA A 98 18.50 -11.31 -3.40
N ARG A 99 17.83 -11.81 -2.36
CA ARG A 99 17.62 -13.24 -2.13
C ARG A 99 16.72 -13.89 -3.16
N VAL A 100 15.64 -13.22 -3.56
CA VAL A 100 14.75 -13.70 -4.65
C VAL A 100 15.52 -13.74 -5.97
N ARG A 101 16.31 -12.71 -6.28
CA ARG A 101 17.16 -12.68 -7.48
C ARG A 101 18.15 -13.85 -7.50
N ALA A 102 18.77 -14.17 -6.36
CA ALA A 102 19.71 -15.28 -6.26
C ALA A 102 19.03 -16.67 -6.36
N ARG A 103 17.79 -16.82 -5.88
CA ARG A 103 17.07 -18.11 -5.88
C ARG A 103 16.26 -18.37 -7.15
N HIS A 104 15.78 -17.32 -7.79
CA HIS A 104 14.90 -17.39 -8.95
C HIS A 104 15.42 -16.49 -10.08
N PRO A 105 16.59 -16.79 -10.69
CA PRO A 105 17.18 -15.93 -11.72
C PRO A 105 16.24 -15.71 -12.92
N ALA A 106 15.46 -16.73 -13.29
CA ALA A 106 14.49 -16.68 -14.38
C ALA A 106 13.21 -15.88 -14.07
N ARG A 107 12.96 -15.53 -12.80
CA ARG A 107 11.81 -14.72 -12.35
C ARG A 107 12.27 -13.71 -11.30
N SER A 108 13.05 -12.74 -11.75
CA SER A 108 13.53 -11.65 -10.90
C SER A 108 12.38 -10.82 -10.33
N TRP A 109 12.62 -10.24 -9.14
CA TRP A 109 11.66 -9.32 -8.54
C TRP A 109 11.48 -8.08 -9.44
N PRO A 110 10.25 -7.67 -9.77
CA PRO A 110 10.04 -6.51 -10.64
C PRO A 110 10.53 -5.20 -10.02
N TRP A 111 11.40 -4.48 -10.73
CA TRP A 111 11.94 -3.18 -10.32
C TRP A 111 10.87 -2.17 -9.87
N PRO A 112 9.72 -2.00 -10.57
CA PRO A 112 8.70 -1.02 -10.15
C PRO A 112 8.17 -1.23 -8.73
N ARG A 113 8.20 -2.46 -8.20
CA ARG A 113 7.78 -2.75 -6.82
C ARG A 113 8.82 -2.25 -5.82
N THR A 114 10.10 -2.39 -6.15
CA THR A 114 11.18 -1.82 -5.35
C THR A 114 11.11 -0.29 -5.35
N CYS A 115 10.83 0.34 -6.50
CA CYS A 115 10.59 1.79 -6.56
C CYS A 115 9.45 2.21 -5.65
N ALA A 116 8.32 1.51 -5.70
CA ALA A 116 7.15 1.83 -4.88
C ALA A 116 7.48 1.74 -3.38
N HIS A 117 8.24 0.74 -2.95
CA HIS A 117 8.70 0.62 -1.57
C HIS A 117 9.66 1.75 -1.17
N LEU A 118 10.63 2.09 -2.03
CA LEU A 118 11.55 3.19 -1.73
C LEU A 118 10.83 4.54 -1.73
N ALA A 119 9.86 4.73 -2.62
CA ALA A 119 9.00 5.90 -2.64
C ALA A 119 8.15 6.02 -1.37
N SER A 120 7.61 4.90 -0.85
CA SER A 120 6.87 4.93 0.41
C SER A 120 7.75 5.33 1.59
N VAL A 121 8.97 4.80 1.65
CA VAL A 121 9.97 5.19 2.66
C VAL A 121 10.33 6.68 2.52
N ALA A 122 10.54 7.16 1.29
CA ALA A 122 10.81 8.57 1.04
C ALA A 122 9.66 9.48 1.50
N VAL A 123 8.40 9.09 1.28
CA VAL A 123 7.23 9.84 1.77
C VAL A 123 7.20 9.90 3.29
N VAL A 124 7.49 8.80 4.01
CA VAL A 124 7.52 8.82 5.49
C VAL A 124 8.68 9.70 6.00
N VAL A 125 9.86 9.64 5.36
CA VAL A 125 10.98 10.52 5.70
C VAL A 125 10.62 11.98 5.43
N LEU A 126 10.02 12.29 4.28
CA LEU A 126 9.55 13.64 3.98
C LEU A 126 8.54 14.12 5.03
N ALA A 127 7.55 13.30 5.37
CA ALA A 127 6.53 13.66 6.35
C ALA A 127 7.14 14.00 7.72
N THR A 128 8.08 13.19 8.21
CA THR A 128 8.61 13.28 9.59
C THR A 128 9.87 14.14 9.75
N SER A 129 10.65 14.29 8.68
CA SER A 129 12.01 14.87 8.73
C SER A 129 12.15 16.17 7.94
N SER A 130 11.22 16.49 7.03
CA SER A 130 11.25 17.79 6.33
C SER A 130 10.61 18.89 7.16
N ALA A 131 10.42 20.07 6.57
CA ALA A 131 9.64 21.16 7.15
C ALA A 131 8.29 20.67 7.72
N VAL A 132 7.63 19.71 7.07
CA VAL A 132 6.37 19.14 7.57
C VAL A 132 6.51 18.64 9.02
N GLY A 133 7.53 17.84 9.32
CA GLY A 133 7.75 17.31 10.67
C GLY A 133 8.44 18.29 11.63
N VAL A 134 9.08 19.35 11.12
CA VAL A 134 9.64 20.42 11.97
C VAL A 134 8.55 21.38 12.47
N TYR A 135 7.51 21.59 11.66
CA TYR A 135 6.43 22.52 11.95
C TYR A 135 5.14 21.82 12.45
N ASP A 136 5.10 20.50 12.56
CA ASP A 136 3.89 19.74 12.90
C ASP A 136 3.32 20.09 14.30
N GLU A 137 4.17 20.31 15.30
CA GLU A 137 3.74 20.70 16.65
C GLU A 137 3.34 22.16 16.76
N ALA A 138 3.88 23.02 15.88
CA ALA A 138 3.61 24.46 15.89
C ALA A 138 2.38 24.82 15.04
N LEU A 139 2.16 24.10 13.93
CA LEU A 139 1.08 24.32 13.00
C LEU A 139 0.29 23.03 12.83
N PHE A 140 -0.92 23.02 13.38
CA PHE A 140 -1.88 21.93 13.15
C PHE A 140 -2.18 21.71 11.66
N SER A 141 -2.15 22.77 10.84
CA SER A 141 -2.24 22.62 9.38
C SER A 141 -1.11 21.76 8.79
N MET A 142 0.13 21.90 9.26
CA MET A 142 1.25 21.04 8.86
C MET A 142 1.12 19.63 9.43
N HIS A 143 0.62 19.50 10.66
CA HIS A 143 0.28 18.20 11.25
C HIS A 143 -0.74 17.42 10.38
N MET A 144 -1.76 18.10 9.86
CA MET A 144 -2.73 17.47 8.95
C MET A 144 -2.11 17.03 7.63
N VAL A 145 -1.20 17.83 7.07
CA VAL A 145 -0.42 17.41 5.88
C VAL A 145 0.40 16.16 6.20
N GLN A 146 1.08 16.14 7.35
CA GLN A 146 1.85 14.98 7.81
C GLN A 146 0.97 13.73 7.91
N HIS A 147 -0.19 13.84 8.55
CA HIS A 147 -1.15 12.74 8.70
C HIS A 147 -1.64 12.20 7.37
N LEU A 148 -2.04 13.07 6.44
CA LEU A 148 -2.49 12.67 5.10
C LEU A 148 -1.37 11.95 4.33
N MET A 149 -0.12 12.41 4.43
CA MET A 149 1.03 11.72 3.86
C MET A 149 1.20 10.31 4.44
N LEU A 150 1.04 10.14 5.76
CA LEU A 150 1.26 8.87 6.46
C LEU A 150 0.11 7.88 6.31
N ILE A 151 -1.15 8.32 6.15
CA ILE A 151 -2.31 7.42 6.02
C ILE A 151 -2.79 7.23 4.58
N MET A 152 -2.63 8.22 3.70
CA MET A 152 -3.16 8.17 2.33
C MET A 152 -2.09 8.01 1.25
N VAL A 153 -0.85 8.48 1.46
CA VAL A 153 0.19 8.48 0.42
C VAL A 153 1.20 7.35 0.60
N ALA A 154 1.82 7.24 1.78
CA ALA A 154 2.82 6.19 2.04
C ALA A 154 2.23 4.77 2.00
N PRO A 155 1.05 4.48 2.58
CA PRO A 155 0.51 3.12 2.63
C PRO A 155 0.22 2.46 1.28
N PRO A 156 -0.44 3.10 0.29
CA PRO A 156 -0.64 2.47 -1.01
C PRO A 156 0.69 2.16 -1.72
N LEU A 157 1.71 3.00 -1.54
CA LEU A 157 3.05 2.77 -2.07
C LEU A 157 3.72 1.57 -1.38
N PHE A 158 3.59 1.46 -0.05
CA PHE A 158 4.05 0.28 0.71
C PHE A 158 3.39 -1.01 0.19
N VAL A 159 2.08 -1.00 0.02
CA VAL A 159 1.29 -2.14 -0.49
C VAL A 159 1.67 -2.48 -1.93
N ALA A 160 1.91 -1.47 -2.79
CA ALA A 160 2.37 -1.67 -4.16
C ALA A 160 3.76 -2.33 -4.23
N GLY A 161 4.58 -2.16 -3.18
CA GLY A 161 5.83 -2.88 -2.98
C GLY A 161 5.66 -4.39 -2.73
N ARG A 162 4.44 -4.87 -2.43
CA ARG A 162 4.08 -6.28 -2.15
C ARG A 162 5.01 -6.98 -1.15
N PRO A 163 5.28 -6.38 0.02
CA PRO A 163 6.24 -6.89 0.99
C PRO A 163 5.92 -8.32 1.46
N LEU A 164 4.63 -8.68 1.64
CA LEU A 164 4.27 -10.03 2.08
C LEU A 164 4.60 -11.10 1.02
N ILE A 165 4.47 -10.76 -0.26
CA ILE A 165 4.80 -11.67 -1.36
C ILE A 165 6.30 -11.80 -1.53
N LEU A 166 7.03 -10.69 -1.36
CA LEU A 166 8.48 -10.72 -1.35
C LEU A 166 8.97 -11.64 -0.23
N LEU A 167 8.41 -11.50 0.96
CA LEU A 167 8.73 -12.34 2.11
C LEU A 167 8.51 -13.82 1.78
N LEU A 168 7.35 -14.20 1.23
CA LEU A 168 7.05 -15.58 0.85
C LEU A 168 8.03 -16.13 -0.20
N HIS A 169 8.43 -15.36 -1.20
CA HIS A 169 9.42 -15.80 -2.19
C HIS A 169 10.86 -15.85 -1.62
N ALA A 170 11.17 -14.99 -0.66
CA ALA A 170 12.50 -14.93 -0.04
C ALA A 170 12.73 -16.09 0.96
N VAL A 171 11.68 -16.58 1.63
CA VAL A 171 11.78 -17.69 2.59
C VAL A 171 11.63 -19.05 1.91
N GLY A 172 12.19 -20.10 2.52
CA GLY A 172 12.00 -21.49 2.07
C GLY A 172 11.17 -22.28 3.09
N ASN A 173 10.83 -23.54 2.77
CA ASN A 173 10.23 -24.43 3.77
C ASN A 173 11.22 -24.69 4.93
N PRO A 174 10.75 -24.80 6.18
CA PRO A 174 9.34 -24.77 6.63
C PRO A 174 8.77 -23.37 6.92
N LEU A 175 9.61 -22.32 6.90
CA LEU A 175 9.20 -20.95 7.24
C LEU A 175 8.12 -20.41 6.28
N HIS A 176 8.20 -20.73 4.99
CA HIS A 176 7.20 -20.38 3.99
C HIS A 176 5.79 -20.84 4.42
N THR A 177 5.64 -22.10 4.83
CA THR A 177 4.36 -22.65 5.29
C THR A 177 3.85 -21.96 6.56
N ARG A 178 4.75 -21.66 7.51
CA ARG A 178 4.39 -20.96 8.76
C ARG A 178 3.90 -19.53 8.49
N VAL A 179 4.64 -18.76 7.70
CA VAL A 179 4.26 -17.38 7.32
C VAL A 179 2.93 -17.38 6.56
N ARG A 180 2.76 -18.29 5.60
CA ARG A 180 1.49 -18.43 4.87
C ARG A 180 0.32 -18.78 5.80
N LYS A 181 0.52 -19.68 6.78
CA LYS A 181 -0.51 -20.05 7.77
C LYS A 181 -0.84 -18.87 8.68
N MET A 182 0.16 -18.09 9.10
CA MET A 182 -0.01 -16.90 9.93
C MET A 182 -0.79 -15.80 9.21
N ILE A 183 -0.43 -15.45 7.97
CA ILE A 183 -1.13 -14.44 7.16
C ILE A 183 -2.59 -14.84 6.92
N ARG A 184 -2.87 -16.15 6.80
CA ARG A 184 -4.23 -16.68 6.61
C ARG A 184 -4.88 -17.13 7.91
N SER A 185 -4.33 -16.79 9.07
CA SER A 185 -4.92 -17.13 10.35
C SER A 185 -6.23 -16.38 10.56
N TRP A 186 -7.12 -16.91 11.40
CA TRP A 186 -8.41 -16.28 11.69
C TRP A 186 -8.25 -14.86 12.25
N PRO A 187 -7.36 -14.57 13.24
CA PRO A 187 -7.18 -13.23 13.76
C PRO A 187 -6.76 -12.20 12.70
N VAL A 188 -5.77 -12.55 11.87
CA VAL A 188 -5.31 -11.68 10.77
C VAL A 188 -6.42 -11.48 9.73
N SER A 189 -7.21 -12.52 9.48
CA SER A 189 -8.32 -12.44 8.53
C SER A 189 -9.44 -11.54 9.04
N VAL A 190 -9.75 -11.56 10.34
CA VAL A 190 -10.73 -10.65 10.94
C VAL A 190 -10.21 -9.22 10.91
N LEU A 191 -8.94 -9.02 11.29
CA LEU A 191 -8.30 -7.69 11.31
C LEU A 191 -8.28 -7.04 9.92
N VAL A 192 -7.99 -7.82 8.87
CA VAL A 192 -7.96 -7.34 7.48
C VAL A 192 -9.33 -7.53 6.79
N SER A 193 -10.41 -7.71 7.53
CA SER A 193 -11.75 -7.75 6.93
C SER A 193 -12.20 -6.33 6.53
N PRO A 194 -13.03 -6.17 5.48
CA PRO A 194 -13.47 -4.84 5.05
C PRO A 194 -14.16 -4.00 6.16
N PRO A 195 -15.07 -4.57 7.00
CA PRO A 195 -15.64 -3.82 8.12
C PRO A 195 -14.59 -3.44 9.16
N ALA A 196 -13.63 -4.33 9.47
CA ALA A 196 -12.57 -4.03 10.43
C ALA A 196 -11.60 -2.97 9.90
N ALA A 197 -11.31 -2.96 8.60
CA ALA A 197 -10.50 -1.93 7.96
C ALA A 197 -11.19 -0.57 7.99
N LEU A 198 -12.48 -0.51 7.66
CA LEU A 198 -13.27 0.73 7.76
C LEU A 198 -13.38 1.21 9.20
N ALA A 199 -13.68 0.32 10.15
CA ALA A 199 -13.77 0.65 11.56
C ALA A 199 -12.42 1.10 12.13
N GLY A 200 -11.33 0.41 11.80
CA GLY A 200 -9.98 0.78 12.23
C GLY A 200 -9.57 2.15 11.69
N TYR A 201 -9.87 2.43 10.42
CA TYR A 201 -9.69 3.75 9.82
C TYR A 201 -10.52 4.81 10.55
N ALA A 202 -11.83 4.57 10.71
CA ALA A 202 -12.75 5.50 11.35
C ALA A 202 -12.39 5.78 12.82
N ILE A 203 -12.06 4.74 13.59
CA ILE A 203 -11.63 4.85 14.99
C ILE A 203 -10.32 5.63 15.09
N THR A 204 -9.37 5.39 14.18
CA THR A 204 -8.11 6.14 14.15
C THR A 204 -8.39 7.62 13.92
N ILE A 205 -9.16 7.95 12.88
CA ILE A 205 -9.44 9.33 12.48
C ILE A 205 -10.30 10.06 13.53
N ILE A 206 -11.44 9.49 13.93
CA ILE A 206 -12.33 10.09 14.93
C ILE A 206 -11.65 10.14 16.30
N GLY A 207 -10.99 9.05 16.70
CA GLY A 207 -10.36 8.94 18.01
C GLY A 207 -9.20 9.92 18.20
N THR A 208 -8.43 10.19 17.16
CA THR A 208 -7.29 11.11 17.26
C THR A 208 -7.73 12.58 17.23
N HIS A 209 -8.76 12.93 16.45
CA HIS A 209 -9.15 14.33 16.22
C HIS A 209 -10.33 14.84 17.04
N LEU A 210 -11.31 13.99 17.34
CA LEU A 210 -12.54 14.39 18.05
C LEU A 210 -12.50 14.05 19.53
N THR A 211 -11.34 13.66 20.05
CA THR A 211 -11.12 13.42 21.48
C THR A 211 -9.98 14.31 21.99
N GLY A 212 -9.69 14.24 23.29
CA GLY A 212 -8.53 14.92 23.88
C GLY A 212 -7.16 14.38 23.41
N PHE A 213 -7.13 13.30 22.61
CA PHE A 213 -5.88 12.67 22.17
C PHE A 213 -4.95 13.65 21.46
N MET A 214 -5.47 14.50 20.56
CA MET A 214 -4.62 15.43 19.79
C MET A 214 -3.85 16.39 20.69
N ASN A 215 -4.50 16.93 21.72
CA ASN A 215 -3.85 17.84 22.67
C ASN A 215 -2.69 17.14 23.41
N GLU A 216 -2.87 15.88 23.78
CA GLU A 216 -1.82 15.08 24.42
C GLU A 216 -0.71 14.68 23.43
N ALA A 217 -1.06 14.37 22.17
CA ALA A 217 -0.10 14.03 21.12
C ALA A 217 0.82 15.21 20.77
N MET A 218 0.28 16.42 20.77
CA MET A 218 1.03 17.67 20.60
C MET A 218 1.89 18.02 21.83
N ALA A 219 1.44 17.69 23.03
CA ALA A 219 2.18 17.98 24.26
C ALA A 219 3.27 16.95 24.58
N ARG A 220 3.13 15.70 24.12
CA ARG A 220 4.02 14.59 24.46
C ARG A 220 4.61 13.96 23.19
N PRO A 221 5.91 14.17 22.91
CA PRO A 221 6.54 13.68 21.68
C PRO A 221 6.39 12.17 21.41
N TRP A 222 6.37 11.34 22.46
CA TRP A 222 6.22 9.89 22.31
C TRP A 222 4.80 9.48 21.86
N LEU A 223 3.77 10.23 22.22
CA LEU A 223 2.40 10.01 21.73
C LEU A 223 2.29 10.38 20.26
N GLY A 224 2.93 11.47 19.84
CA GLY A 224 3.03 11.83 18.43
C GLY A 224 3.72 10.73 17.59
N GLN A 225 4.76 10.08 18.11
CA GLN A 225 5.38 8.94 17.41
C GLN A 225 4.48 7.71 17.36
N LEU A 226 3.73 7.44 18.42
CA LEU A 226 2.73 6.37 18.42
C LEU A 226 1.62 6.65 17.40
N GLU A 227 1.21 7.92 17.27
CA GLU A 227 0.25 8.38 16.28
C GLU A 227 0.77 8.11 14.86
N HIS A 228 2.02 8.44 14.53
CA HIS A 228 2.59 8.14 13.21
C HIS A 228 2.49 6.65 12.86
N VAL A 229 2.81 5.77 13.82
CA VAL A 229 2.70 4.31 13.64
C VAL A 229 1.25 3.90 13.45
N LEU A 230 0.32 4.46 14.22
CA LEU A 230 -1.11 4.19 14.13
C LEU A 230 -1.65 4.58 12.74
N TYR A 231 -1.31 5.77 12.24
CA TYR A 231 -1.71 6.26 10.91
C TYR A 231 -1.18 5.36 9.79
N LEU A 232 0.11 5.01 9.85
CA LEU A 232 0.72 4.13 8.86
C LEU A 232 0.10 2.73 8.89
N ALA A 233 -0.20 2.20 10.08
CA ALA A 233 -0.81 0.89 10.25
C ALA A 233 -2.27 0.87 9.77
N ALA A 234 -3.09 1.85 10.16
CA ALA A 234 -4.47 2.00 9.73
C ALA A 234 -4.55 2.17 8.21
N GLY A 235 -3.69 3.03 7.64
CA GLY A 235 -3.58 3.21 6.20
C GLY A 235 -3.15 1.92 5.49
N TYR A 236 -2.15 1.18 6.01
CA TYR A 236 -1.74 -0.09 5.40
C TYR A 236 -2.89 -1.12 5.40
N GLN A 237 -3.57 -1.26 6.54
CA GLN A 237 -4.73 -2.15 6.69
C GLN A 237 -5.88 -1.76 5.74
N PHE A 238 -6.09 -0.47 5.50
CA PHE A 238 -7.08 0.00 4.54
C PHE A 238 -6.63 -0.32 3.11
N PHE A 239 -5.46 0.16 2.68
CA PHE A 239 -5.01 0.08 1.29
C PHE A 239 -4.64 -1.33 0.82
N VAL A 240 -4.36 -2.28 1.72
CA VAL A 240 -4.14 -3.68 1.34
C VAL A 240 -5.38 -4.29 0.67
N LEU A 241 -6.59 -3.83 1.02
CA LEU A 241 -7.85 -4.27 0.42
C LEU A 241 -8.14 -3.61 -0.94
N LEU A 242 -7.57 -2.43 -1.19
CA LEU A 242 -7.82 -1.63 -2.40
C LEU A 242 -6.79 -1.90 -3.51
N VAL A 243 -5.50 -1.80 -3.19
CA VAL A 243 -4.40 -1.78 -4.16
C VAL A 243 -3.71 -3.14 -4.27
N GLY A 244 -3.74 -3.94 -3.20
CA GLY A 244 -2.95 -5.15 -3.05
C GLY A 244 -3.54 -6.39 -3.71
N ASP A 245 -2.71 -7.10 -4.47
CA ASP A 245 -2.88 -8.55 -4.74
C ASP A 245 -2.08 -9.36 -3.70
N GLU A 246 -2.04 -8.89 -2.45
CA GLU A 246 -1.36 -9.57 -1.34
C GLU A 246 -2.06 -10.90 -1.00
N PRO A 247 -1.37 -11.89 -0.39
CA PRO A 247 -1.90 -13.23 -0.15
C PRO A 247 -2.89 -13.29 1.03
N ILE A 248 -3.70 -12.25 1.19
CA ILE A 248 -4.78 -12.14 2.19
C ILE A 248 -6.01 -12.96 1.77
N ARG A 249 -6.90 -13.24 2.72
CA ARG A 249 -8.12 -14.02 2.46
C ARG A 249 -9.16 -13.22 1.70
N TRP A 250 -9.31 -11.93 2.05
CA TRP A 250 -10.34 -11.07 1.48
C TRP A 250 -9.94 -10.51 0.12
N ARG A 251 -10.88 -10.55 -0.82
CA ARG A 251 -10.76 -9.93 -2.15
C ARG A 251 -12.06 -9.21 -2.44
N LEU A 252 -12.02 -7.88 -2.35
CA LEU A 252 -13.18 -7.05 -2.66
C LEU A 252 -13.41 -7.00 -4.16
N SER A 253 -14.68 -7.08 -4.56
CA SER A 253 -15.11 -6.69 -5.90
C SER A 253 -14.87 -5.18 -6.09
N MET A 254 -14.82 -4.71 -7.35
CA MET A 254 -14.64 -3.28 -7.61
C MET A 254 -15.73 -2.39 -6.97
N PRO A 255 -17.03 -2.75 -7.02
CA PRO A 255 -18.04 -2.02 -6.25
C PRO A 255 -17.77 -2.01 -4.75
N GLY A 256 -17.29 -3.13 -4.19
CA GLY A 256 -16.92 -3.21 -2.77
C GLY A 256 -15.73 -2.31 -2.40
N ARG A 257 -14.73 -2.19 -3.29
CA ARG A 257 -13.62 -1.24 -3.11
C ARG A 257 -14.10 0.21 -3.18
N LEU A 258 -14.96 0.53 -4.14
CA LEU A 258 -15.53 1.87 -4.29
C LEU A 258 -16.38 2.25 -3.08
N ALA A 259 -17.25 1.35 -2.62
CA ALA A 259 -18.05 1.55 -1.43
C ALA A 259 -17.17 1.79 -0.19
N LEU A 260 -16.09 1.03 -0.03
CA LEU A 260 -15.15 1.21 1.07
C LEU A 260 -14.49 2.60 1.07
N VAL A 261 -14.08 3.10 -0.10
CA VAL A 261 -13.50 4.45 -0.25
C VAL A 261 -14.54 5.53 0.01
N ILE A 262 -15.74 5.41 -0.55
CA ILE A 262 -16.80 6.42 -0.37
C ILE A 262 -17.22 6.49 1.11
N LEU A 263 -17.32 5.35 1.79
CA LEU A 263 -17.65 5.32 3.22
C LEU A 263 -16.54 5.96 4.06
N SER A 264 -15.26 5.75 3.73
CA SER A 264 -14.16 6.42 4.45
C SER A 264 -14.12 7.93 4.20
N MET A 265 -14.44 8.40 2.99
CA MET A 265 -14.57 9.84 2.71
C MET A 265 -15.60 10.51 3.62
N GLY A 266 -16.70 9.82 3.94
CA GLY A 266 -17.69 10.33 4.90
C GLY A 266 -17.11 10.57 6.30
N VAL A 267 -16.14 9.76 6.73
CA VAL A 267 -15.43 9.97 8.00
C VAL A 267 -14.54 11.21 7.91
N ASP A 268 -13.76 11.33 6.84
CA ASP A 268 -12.83 12.44 6.64
C ASP A 268 -13.57 13.78 6.52
N THR A 269 -14.66 13.81 5.74
CA THR A 269 -15.58 14.94 5.65
C THR A 269 -16.14 15.31 7.02
N LEU A 270 -16.67 14.34 7.78
CA LEU A 270 -17.29 14.60 9.07
C LEU A 270 -16.31 15.23 10.05
N VAL A 271 -15.13 14.64 10.22
CA VAL A 271 -14.12 15.15 11.15
C VAL A 271 -13.58 16.50 10.69
N GLY A 272 -13.28 16.65 9.40
CA GLY A 272 -12.79 17.90 8.84
C GLY A 272 -13.78 19.06 9.01
N VAL A 273 -15.09 18.83 8.79
CA VAL A 273 -16.13 19.84 9.04
C VAL A 273 -16.24 20.20 10.51
N VAL A 274 -16.16 19.21 11.42
CA VAL A 274 -16.18 19.48 12.87
C VAL A 274 -15.00 20.35 13.28
N LEU A 275 -13.80 20.07 12.77
CA LEU A 275 -12.61 20.89 13.04
C LEU A 275 -12.69 22.28 12.41
N LEU A 276 -13.21 22.38 11.19
CA LEU A 276 -13.45 23.65 10.50
C LEU A 276 -14.44 24.55 11.26
N GLN A 277 -15.40 23.95 11.96
CA GLN A 277 -16.38 24.65 12.78
C GLN A 277 -15.97 24.77 14.26
N SER A 278 -14.77 24.32 14.62
CA SER A 278 -14.28 24.39 15.99
C SER A 278 -14.21 25.84 16.48
N ARG A 279 -14.56 26.04 17.75
CA ARG A 279 -14.46 27.33 18.47
C ARG A 279 -13.27 27.38 19.42
N THR A 280 -12.63 26.25 19.66
CA THR A 280 -11.50 26.09 20.57
C THR A 280 -10.29 25.58 19.79
N PRO A 281 -9.11 26.21 19.92
CA PRO A 281 -7.92 25.71 19.26
C PRO A 281 -7.46 24.38 19.86
N ILE A 282 -6.84 23.56 19.03
CA ILE A 282 -6.05 22.41 19.51
C ILE A 282 -4.77 22.96 20.18
N ALA A 283 -4.29 22.27 21.21
CA ALA A 283 -3.05 22.65 21.88
C ALA A 283 -1.87 22.49 20.91
N MET A 284 -1.13 23.57 20.67
CA MET A 284 0.04 23.62 19.78
C MET A 284 1.24 24.18 20.55
N ALA A 285 2.44 23.89 20.07
CA ALA A 285 3.65 24.52 20.57
C ALA A 285 3.57 26.05 20.37
N PRO A 286 3.93 26.86 21.38
CA PRO A 286 3.85 28.30 21.28
C PRO A 286 4.77 28.83 20.18
N HIS A 287 4.26 29.75 19.36
CA HIS A 287 5.02 30.46 18.33
C HIS A 287 4.50 31.91 18.20
N THR A 288 5.34 32.82 17.70
CA THR A 288 5.06 34.28 17.66
C THR A 288 4.62 34.80 16.29
N TRP A 289 4.53 33.92 15.29
CA TRP A 289 4.32 34.26 13.89
C TRP A 289 3.21 33.38 13.28
N GLY A 290 2.65 33.74 12.13
CA GLY A 290 1.64 32.92 11.46
C GLY A 290 0.20 33.21 11.90
N SER A 291 -0.70 32.27 11.58
CA SER A 291 -2.12 32.33 11.90
C SER A 291 -2.39 32.20 13.40
N SER A 292 -3.56 32.65 13.85
CA SER A 292 -3.99 32.34 15.22
C SER A 292 -4.22 30.82 15.36
N PRO A 293 -3.99 30.22 16.54
CA PRO A 293 -4.16 28.78 16.74
C PRO A 293 -5.56 28.26 16.37
N LEU A 294 -6.59 29.09 16.55
CA LEU A 294 -7.96 28.74 16.17
C LEU A 294 -8.11 28.67 14.64
N LEU A 295 -7.62 29.69 13.93
CA LEU A 295 -7.66 29.71 12.47
C LEU A 295 -6.83 28.55 11.88
N ASP A 296 -5.69 28.23 12.48
CA ASP A 296 -4.86 27.12 12.03
C ASP A 296 -5.54 25.75 12.27
N THR A 297 -6.24 25.58 13.40
CA THR A 297 -7.08 24.40 13.66
C THR A 297 -8.15 24.23 12.58
N GLN A 298 -8.86 25.31 12.24
CA GLN A 298 -9.89 25.31 11.21
C GLN A 298 -9.31 25.03 9.82
N THR A 299 -8.13 25.58 9.53
CA THR A 299 -7.38 25.33 8.29
C THR A 299 -6.97 23.87 8.19
N GLY A 300 -6.49 23.27 9.28
CA GLY A 300 -6.21 21.84 9.34
C GLY A 300 -7.45 21.00 9.06
N GLY A 301 -8.60 21.36 9.63
CA GLY A 301 -9.89 20.72 9.31
C GLY A 301 -10.25 20.79 7.83
N ALA A 302 -10.04 21.96 7.19
CA ALA A 302 -10.25 22.13 5.76
C ALA A 302 -9.27 21.29 4.92
N ILE A 303 -7.99 21.22 5.31
CA ILE A 303 -6.98 20.39 4.65
C ILE A 303 -7.38 18.91 4.73
N MET A 304 -7.70 18.43 5.93
CA MET A 304 -8.11 17.05 6.17
C MET A 304 -9.30 16.66 5.27
N TRP A 305 -10.32 17.52 5.21
CA TRP A 305 -11.48 17.29 4.36
C TRP A 305 -11.13 17.37 2.87
N VAL A 306 -10.74 18.55 2.37
CA VAL A 306 -10.65 18.80 0.92
C VAL A 306 -9.50 18.03 0.29
N VAL A 307 -8.34 17.99 0.95
CA VAL A 307 -7.17 17.28 0.41
C VAL A 307 -7.32 15.78 0.61
N GLY A 308 -7.83 15.33 1.77
CA GLY A 308 -8.10 13.91 2.01
C GLY A 308 -9.07 13.32 1.01
N ASP A 309 -10.25 13.94 0.85
CA ASP A 309 -11.24 13.50 -0.14
C ASP A 309 -10.73 13.64 -1.56
N GLY A 310 -9.95 14.69 -1.86
CA GLY A 310 -9.29 14.85 -3.16
C GLY A 310 -8.39 13.68 -3.51
N ILE A 311 -7.57 13.19 -2.57
CA ILE A 311 -6.71 12.01 -2.76
C ILE A 311 -7.58 10.76 -2.98
N MET A 312 -8.65 10.58 -2.21
CA MET A 312 -9.57 9.45 -2.37
C MET A 312 -10.30 9.47 -3.72
N VAL A 313 -10.68 10.64 -4.24
CA VAL A 313 -11.25 10.79 -5.58
C VAL A 313 -10.25 10.38 -6.66
N VAL A 314 -8.98 10.83 -6.55
CA VAL A 314 -7.92 10.40 -7.47
C VAL A 314 -7.76 8.88 -7.43
N LEU A 315 -7.79 8.27 -6.24
CA LEU A 315 -7.73 6.83 -6.08
C LEU A 315 -8.92 6.12 -6.76
N ILE A 316 -10.14 6.63 -6.61
CA ILE A 316 -11.33 6.11 -7.30
C ILE A 316 -11.12 6.12 -8.81
N VAL A 317 -10.66 7.24 -9.38
CA VAL A 317 -10.38 7.37 -10.81
C VAL A 317 -9.32 6.35 -11.26
N LEU A 318 -8.25 6.17 -10.50
CA LEU A 318 -7.21 5.18 -10.78
C LEU A 318 -7.74 3.75 -10.72
N LEU A 319 -8.52 3.41 -9.69
CA LEU A 319 -9.16 2.10 -9.54
C LEU A 319 -10.10 1.81 -10.71
N PHE A 320 -10.91 2.79 -11.12
CA PHE A 320 -11.81 2.67 -12.26
C PHE A 320 -11.04 2.47 -13.58
N ARG A 321 -9.95 3.21 -13.79
CA ARG A 321 -9.06 3.04 -14.95
C ARG A 321 -8.39 1.66 -14.98
N VAL A 322 -8.00 1.11 -13.84
CA VAL A 322 -7.45 -0.25 -13.75
C VAL A 322 -8.51 -1.29 -14.06
N TRP A 323 -9.75 -1.09 -13.59
CA TRP A 323 -10.86 -2.02 -13.82
C TRP A 323 -11.27 -2.09 -15.29
N THR A 324 -11.44 -0.94 -15.95
CA THR A 324 -11.78 -0.87 -17.38
C THR A 324 -10.73 -1.56 -18.26
N ARG A 325 -9.45 -1.53 -17.86
CA ARG A 325 -8.34 -2.18 -18.56
C ARG A 325 -8.18 -3.68 -18.30
N LYS A 326 -8.75 -4.22 -17.21
CA LYS A 326 -8.67 -5.66 -16.90
C LYS A 326 -9.91 -6.38 -17.43
N PRO A 327 -9.81 -7.24 -18.46
CA PRO A 327 -10.87 -8.20 -18.75
C PRO A 327 -10.88 -9.23 -17.62
N GLU A 328 -11.87 -9.13 -16.73
CA GLU A 328 -12.04 -10.10 -15.64
C GLU A 328 -11.98 -11.53 -16.21
N PRO A 329 -11.27 -12.47 -15.57
CA PRO A 329 -11.29 -13.88 -15.95
C PRO A 329 -12.72 -14.43 -15.98
N VAL A 330 -13.59 -13.97 -15.07
CA VAL A 330 -15.01 -14.31 -15.04
C VAL A 330 -15.76 -13.70 -16.21
N ARG A 331 -15.46 -12.45 -16.61
CA ARG A 331 -16.05 -11.83 -17.80
C ARG A 331 -15.64 -12.55 -19.09
N ARG A 332 -14.38 -12.99 -19.19
CA ARG A 332 -13.89 -13.84 -20.30
C ARG A 332 -14.47 -15.25 -20.27
N ALA A 333 -14.61 -15.85 -19.09
CA ALA A 333 -15.20 -17.18 -18.97
C ALA A 333 -16.70 -17.14 -19.29
N ARG A 334 -17.43 -16.13 -18.79
CA ARG A 334 -18.85 -15.90 -19.07
C ARG A 334 -19.09 -15.52 -20.52
N SER A 335 -18.27 -14.65 -21.11
CA SER A 335 -18.34 -14.38 -22.55
C SER A 335 -18.04 -15.65 -23.33
N SER A 336 -17.06 -16.46 -22.94
CA SER A 336 -16.77 -17.73 -23.63
C SER A 336 -17.90 -18.75 -23.50
N TRP A 337 -18.61 -18.80 -22.38
CA TRP A 337 -19.74 -19.72 -22.20
C TRP A 337 -20.97 -19.23 -22.98
N LEU A 338 -21.29 -17.94 -22.90
CA LEU A 338 -22.35 -17.32 -23.68
C LEU A 338 -22.07 -17.45 -25.17
N GLU A 339 -20.82 -17.27 -25.60
CA GLU A 339 -20.41 -17.42 -26.99
C GLU A 339 -20.54 -18.87 -27.45
N ARG A 340 -20.12 -19.84 -26.62
CA ARG A 340 -20.33 -21.27 -26.90
C ARG A 340 -21.81 -21.64 -26.96
N ALA A 341 -22.63 -21.11 -26.05
CA ALA A 341 -24.06 -21.34 -26.04
C ALA A 341 -24.72 -20.71 -27.29
N ARG A 342 -24.36 -19.47 -27.64
CA ARG A 342 -24.80 -18.77 -28.85
C ARG A 342 -24.45 -19.56 -30.11
N THR A 343 -23.21 -20.00 -30.22
CA THR A 343 -22.70 -20.79 -31.35
C THR A 343 -23.41 -22.14 -31.45
N ALA A 344 -23.61 -22.83 -30.33
CA ALA A 344 -24.31 -24.11 -30.31
C ALA A 344 -25.78 -23.94 -30.70
N THR A 345 -26.49 -22.96 -30.15
CA THR A 345 -27.88 -22.67 -30.52
C THR A 345 -28.00 -22.30 -32.00
N PHE A 346 -27.10 -21.48 -32.52
CA PHE A 346 -27.04 -21.10 -33.93
C PHE A 346 -26.87 -22.33 -34.83
N ALA A 347 -25.90 -23.20 -34.53
CA ALA A 347 -25.64 -24.42 -35.29
C ALA A 347 -26.84 -25.37 -35.27
N THR A 348 -27.52 -25.52 -34.13
CA THR A 348 -28.72 -26.36 -34.01
C THR A 348 -29.87 -25.90 -34.91
N HIS A 349 -30.05 -24.58 -35.10
CA HIS A 349 -31.18 -24.04 -35.86
C HIS A 349 -30.87 -23.87 -37.35
N THR A 350 -29.64 -23.47 -37.69
CA THR A 350 -29.24 -23.22 -39.08
C THR A 350 -28.65 -24.45 -39.76
N GLY A 351 -28.16 -25.43 -39.00
CA GLY A 351 -27.38 -26.56 -39.52
C GLY A 351 -25.98 -26.16 -39.99
N HIS A 352 -25.61 -24.89 -39.84
CA HIS A 352 -24.30 -24.36 -40.21
C HIS A 352 -23.40 -24.30 -38.98
N GLU A 353 -22.33 -25.08 -38.99
CA GLU A 353 -21.24 -24.89 -38.03
C GLU A 353 -20.39 -23.71 -38.50
N PRO A 354 -20.33 -22.59 -37.75
CA PRO A 354 -19.46 -21.49 -38.10
C PRO A 354 -18.01 -21.97 -38.10
N ALA A 355 -17.19 -21.40 -39.00
CA ALA A 355 -15.81 -21.80 -39.17
C ALA A 355 -15.10 -21.89 -37.79
N PRO A 356 -14.42 -23.00 -37.48
CA PRO A 356 -13.78 -23.16 -36.18
C PRO A 356 -12.83 -21.99 -35.97
N THR A 357 -12.88 -21.38 -34.77
CA THR A 357 -11.92 -20.36 -34.35
C THR A 357 -10.52 -20.96 -34.43
N THR A 358 -9.90 -20.88 -35.60
CA THR A 358 -8.56 -21.36 -35.80
C THR A 358 -7.71 -20.32 -35.09
N MET A 359 -7.29 -20.65 -33.87
CA MET A 359 -6.08 -20.08 -33.31
C MET A 359 -4.94 -20.51 -34.23
N VAL A 360 -4.80 -19.83 -35.36
CA VAL A 360 -3.56 -19.85 -36.11
C VAL A 360 -2.53 -19.33 -35.13
N VAL A 361 -1.60 -20.19 -34.72
CA VAL A 361 -0.42 -19.80 -33.94
C VAL A 361 0.42 -18.93 -34.87
N ALA A 362 0.02 -17.68 -35.04
CA ALA A 362 0.75 -16.70 -35.80
C ALA A 362 1.93 -16.20 -34.95
N ARG A 363 3.07 -16.00 -35.61
CA ARG A 363 4.30 -15.41 -35.08
C ARG A 363 4.00 -14.17 -34.19
N PRO A 364 4.92 -13.79 -33.27
CA PRO A 364 4.63 -12.99 -32.07
C PRO A 364 4.17 -11.52 -32.26
N ALA A 365 3.70 -11.12 -33.44
CA ALA A 365 3.28 -9.76 -33.75
C ALA A 365 1.93 -9.61 -34.49
N ALA A 366 1.27 -10.70 -34.89
CA ALA A 366 -0.06 -10.62 -35.52
C ALA A 366 -1.16 -10.81 -34.47
N ARG A 367 -2.01 -9.78 -34.29
CA ARG A 367 -3.24 -9.89 -33.50
C ARG A 367 -4.11 -10.99 -34.13
N ALA A 368 -4.41 -12.06 -33.38
CA ALA A 368 -5.37 -13.07 -33.80
C ALA A 368 -6.71 -12.37 -34.10
N ARG A 369 -7.15 -12.40 -35.35
CA ARG A 369 -8.52 -12.02 -35.71
C ARG A 369 -9.38 -13.27 -35.52
N SER A 370 -10.21 -13.27 -34.48
CA SER A 370 -11.37 -14.15 -34.44
C SER A 370 -12.35 -13.66 -35.49
N VAL A 371 -12.79 -14.54 -36.39
CA VAL A 371 -13.95 -14.26 -37.24
C VAL A 371 -15.16 -14.32 -36.31
N ASP A 372 -15.82 -13.18 -36.08
CA ASP A 372 -17.06 -13.12 -35.32
C ASP A 372 -18.17 -13.75 -36.18
N LEU A 373 -19.12 -14.44 -35.56
CA LEU A 373 -20.32 -14.97 -36.22
C LEU A 373 -21.06 -13.86 -36.98
N ASP A 374 -20.98 -12.63 -36.47
CA ASP A 374 -21.63 -11.45 -37.04
C ASP A 374 -20.86 -10.86 -38.25
N ASP A 375 -19.60 -11.26 -38.45
CA ASP A 375 -18.73 -10.82 -39.56
C ASP A 375 -18.61 -11.88 -40.68
N ASP A 376 -19.20 -13.07 -40.50
CA ASP A 376 -19.16 -14.16 -41.48
C ASP A 376 -20.41 -14.16 -42.37
N GLU A 377 -20.20 -13.77 -43.63
CA GLU A 377 -21.22 -13.73 -44.69
C GLU A 377 -21.91 -15.09 -44.88
N ALA A 378 -21.21 -16.21 -44.66
CA ALA A 378 -21.80 -17.55 -44.76
C ALA A 378 -22.76 -17.84 -43.60
N SER A 379 -22.38 -17.47 -42.38
CA SER A 379 -23.24 -17.53 -41.19
C SER A 379 -24.46 -16.63 -41.33
N TRP A 380 -24.31 -15.42 -41.88
CA TRP A 380 -25.44 -14.53 -42.13
C TRP A 380 -26.49 -15.12 -43.09
N ARG A 381 -26.03 -15.75 -44.19
CA ARG A 381 -26.93 -16.42 -45.14
C ARG A 381 -27.67 -17.61 -44.51
N ALA A 382 -26.96 -18.45 -43.77
CA ALA A 382 -27.55 -19.61 -43.10
C ALA A 382 -28.64 -19.21 -42.09
N TYR A 383 -28.47 -18.05 -41.44
CA TYR A 383 -29.48 -17.47 -40.55
C TYR A 383 -30.73 -17.01 -41.31
N ASN A 384 -30.55 -16.27 -42.41
CA ASN A 384 -31.68 -15.80 -43.23
C ASN A 384 -32.46 -16.97 -43.86
N ASP A 385 -31.78 -18.02 -44.32
CA ASP A 385 -32.42 -19.22 -44.85
C ASP A 385 -33.25 -19.93 -43.78
N TRP A 386 -32.78 -19.95 -42.53
CA TRP A 386 -33.56 -20.47 -41.41
C TRP A 386 -34.80 -19.63 -41.12
N LEU A 387 -34.68 -18.29 -41.11
CA LEU A 387 -35.83 -17.39 -40.94
C LEU A 387 -36.86 -17.57 -42.05
N ALA A 388 -36.42 -17.66 -43.31
CA ALA A 388 -37.30 -17.89 -44.45
C ALA A 388 -38.08 -19.22 -44.33
N ARG A 389 -37.44 -20.29 -43.83
CA ARG A 389 -38.13 -21.57 -43.54
C ARG A 389 -39.22 -21.41 -42.50
N LEU A 390 -38.99 -20.62 -41.44
CA LEU A 390 -40.00 -20.37 -40.41
C LEU A 390 -41.22 -19.62 -40.94
N ASP A 391 -41.00 -18.63 -41.81
CA ASP A 391 -42.08 -17.86 -42.43
C ASP A 391 -42.94 -18.72 -43.37
N THR A 392 -42.36 -19.74 -44.01
CA THR A 392 -43.10 -20.69 -44.86
C THR A 392 -43.90 -21.76 -44.09
N THR A 393 -43.67 -21.90 -42.77
CA THR A 393 -44.33 -22.90 -41.92
C THR A 393 -45.50 -22.34 -41.09
N ARG A 394 -45.87 -21.07 -41.32
CA ARG A 394 -47.15 -20.47 -40.88
C ARG A 394 -48.15 -20.54 -42.01
#